data_AF-A0A395T1N2-F1
#
_entry.id   AF-A0A395T1N2-F1
#
_cell.length_a   1.000
_cell.length_b   1.000
_cell.length_c   1.000
_cell.angle_alpha   90.00
_cell.angle_beta   90.00
_cell.angle_gamma   90.00
#
_symmetry.space_group_name_H-M   'P 1'
#
loop_
_entity.id
_entity.type
_entity.pdbx_description
1 polymer ?
#
loop_
_entity_poly.entity_id
_entity_poly.type
_entity_poly.pdbx_seq_one_letter_code
_entity_poly.pdbx_strand_id
1 'polypeptide(L)'
;MCLVVLQYLPGRPEAHMVFHDEPGLETTTSWSHTAVSRIITSLRQLFRRFEGSECFDEKVADVLCRNTARPVQDTFDNFDDWIAQFCGPNIRWESIGLLWAHVEGLSDALSTLKYRQLKWVEGKRSSVVSHEHLHYTIEISRHFTAGNDLLLDLCRRHATLATLVYGDASPVYWNAHSLCVSMLLFLGLHAPVEASMPQEKLETPSFCVENRRFIYCFIFNNDKSMVTFTGRPPLLSHRYCSSLAPLDLSDSCMVSKEAIAEEFMALDERGWNTNGEIHANSYIRARFLKSYLFDEVIEIALGNDAHVTLDYLE
;
A
#
# COMPACT_ATOMS: atom_id res chain seq x y z
N MET A 1 21.59 6.07 -4.24
CA MET A 1 20.24 5.46 -4.34
C MET A 1 19.38 6.17 -5.39
N CYS A 2 19.16 7.49 -5.29
CA CYS A 2 18.30 8.23 -6.24
C CYS A 2 18.64 7.98 -7.71
N LEU A 3 19.89 8.23 -8.13
CA LEU A 3 20.31 8.07 -9.53
C LEU A 3 20.21 6.62 -10.02
N VAL A 4 20.48 5.65 -9.14
CA VAL A 4 20.34 4.22 -9.45
C VAL A 4 18.90 3.90 -9.80
N VAL A 5 17.94 4.33 -8.98
CA VAL A 5 16.52 4.08 -9.26
C VAL A 5 16.09 4.72 -10.58
N LEU A 6 16.55 5.95 -10.84
CA LEU A 6 16.19 6.68 -12.06
C LEU A 6 16.70 6.00 -13.33
N GLN A 7 17.89 5.40 -13.33
CA GLN A 7 18.46 4.73 -14.51
C GLN A 7 17.62 3.54 -15.02
N TYR A 8 16.77 2.96 -14.16
CA TYR A 8 15.98 1.78 -14.45
C TYR A 8 14.53 2.09 -14.87
N LEU A 9 14.12 3.37 -14.82
CA LEU A 9 12.80 3.82 -15.25
C LEU A 9 12.65 3.81 -16.77
N PRO A 10 11.42 3.85 -17.32
CA PRO A 10 11.21 3.79 -18.75
C PRO A 10 11.87 4.96 -19.50
N GLY A 11 12.43 4.69 -20.68
CA GLY A 11 13.14 5.70 -21.48
C GLY A 11 14.54 6.04 -20.99
N ARG A 12 15.09 5.27 -20.05
CA ARG A 12 16.45 5.41 -19.50
C ARG A 12 17.34 4.27 -19.99
N PRO A 13 18.69 4.42 -19.95
CA PRO A 13 19.61 3.43 -20.54
C PRO A 13 19.42 2.01 -19.98
N GLU A 14 19.21 1.89 -18.67
CA GLU A 14 19.00 0.62 -17.97
C GLU A 14 17.53 0.31 -17.74
N ALA A 15 16.61 0.86 -18.55
CA ALA A 15 15.18 0.65 -18.38
C ALA A 15 14.83 -0.84 -18.28
N HIS A 16 14.13 -1.22 -17.20
CA HIS A 16 13.58 -2.56 -17.00
C HIS A 16 12.07 -2.61 -17.24
N MET A 17 11.45 -1.45 -17.30
CA MET A 17 10.03 -1.27 -17.50
C MET A 17 9.79 -0.35 -18.69
N VAL A 18 8.69 -0.57 -19.41
CA VAL A 18 8.22 0.26 -20.52
C VAL A 18 6.78 0.67 -20.28
N PHE A 19 6.49 1.92 -20.63
CA PHE A 19 5.12 2.40 -20.70
C PHE A 19 4.45 1.81 -21.94
N HIS A 20 3.31 1.15 -21.77
CA HIS A 20 2.41 0.86 -22.87
C HIS A 20 1.36 1.97 -22.99
N ASP A 21 0.83 2.15 -24.20
CA ASP A 21 -0.23 3.13 -24.46
C ASP A 21 -1.50 2.83 -23.67
N GLU A 22 -2.34 3.86 -23.55
CA GLU A 22 -3.45 3.89 -22.61
C GLU A 22 -4.31 2.62 -22.66
N PRO A 23 -4.67 2.08 -21.49
CA PRO A 23 -5.65 1.02 -21.39
C PRO A 23 -6.94 1.51 -22.06
N GLY A 24 -7.57 0.67 -22.90
CA GLY A 24 -8.95 0.93 -23.32
C GLY A 24 -9.88 1.07 -22.11
N LEU A 25 -11.08 1.62 -22.28
CA LEU A 25 -12.06 1.87 -21.20
C LEU A 25 -12.29 0.65 -20.29
N GLU A 26 -12.09 -0.57 -20.80
CA GLU A 26 -12.26 -1.85 -20.08
C GLU A 26 -11.12 -2.17 -19.09
N THR A 27 -10.05 -1.37 -19.02
CA THR A 27 -8.78 -1.73 -18.36
C THR A 27 -8.33 -0.79 -17.22
N THR A 28 -9.19 0.15 -16.79
CA THR A 28 -9.00 1.03 -15.61
C THR A 28 -10.02 0.72 -14.51
N THR A 29 -10.10 -0.53 -14.06
CA THR A 29 -11.12 -0.97 -13.08
C THR A 29 -10.72 -0.81 -11.62
N SER A 30 -9.60 -0.14 -11.30
CA SER A 30 -9.21 0.10 -9.90
C SER A 30 -8.50 1.43 -9.72
N TRP A 31 -8.66 2.02 -8.53
CA TRP A 31 -8.01 3.26 -8.14
C TRP A 31 -6.48 3.23 -8.33
N SER A 32 -5.83 2.09 -8.09
CA SER A 32 -4.37 1.95 -8.21
C SER A 32 -3.89 2.08 -9.65
N HIS A 33 -4.67 1.58 -10.61
CA HIS A 33 -4.38 1.74 -12.04
C HIS A 33 -4.59 3.18 -12.49
N THR A 34 -5.64 3.85 -11.99
CA THR A 34 -5.87 5.28 -12.23
C THR A 34 -4.74 6.14 -11.65
N ALA A 35 -4.29 5.83 -10.45
CA ALA A 35 -3.15 6.50 -9.81
C ALA A 35 -1.87 6.34 -10.65
N VAL A 36 -1.55 5.12 -11.07
CA VAL A 36 -0.39 4.83 -11.93
C VAL A 36 -0.48 5.59 -13.26
N SER A 37 -1.65 5.65 -13.89
CA SER A 37 -1.85 6.41 -15.14
C SER A 37 -1.49 7.90 -14.98
N ARG A 38 -1.94 8.52 -13.88
CA ARG A 38 -1.61 9.92 -13.56
C ARG A 38 -0.12 10.09 -13.26
N ILE A 39 0.49 9.15 -12.52
CA ILE A 39 1.92 9.17 -12.22
C ILE A 39 2.76 9.02 -13.49
N ILE A 40 2.40 8.11 -14.40
CA ILE A 40 3.10 7.93 -15.69
C ILE A 40 3.05 9.22 -16.51
N THR A 41 1.88 9.85 -16.58
CA THR A 41 1.72 11.14 -17.28
C THR A 41 2.61 12.21 -16.67
N SER A 42 2.65 12.27 -15.34
CA SER A 42 3.45 13.23 -14.58
C SER A 42 4.96 13.01 -14.78
N LEU A 43 5.39 11.75 -14.76
CA LEU A 43 6.79 11.37 -14.96
C LEU A 43 7.24 11.70 -16.39
N ARG A 44 6.41 11.41 -17.40
CA ARG A 44 6.66 11.80 -18.80
C ARG A 44 6.78 13.32 -18.97
N GLN A 45 5.97 14.11 -18.26
CA GLN A 45 6.08 15.56 -18.28
C GLN A 45 7.36 16.05 -17.61
N LEU A 46 7.74 15.45 -16.46
CA LEU A 46 8.97 15.77 -15.74
C LEU A 46 10.21 15.44 -16.59
N PHE A 47 10.22 14.30 -17.27
CA PHE A 47 11.33 13.91 -18.16
C PHE A 47 11.45 14.88 -19.34
N ARG A 48 10.34 15.21 -20.02
CA ARG A 48 10.35 16.18 -21.12
C ARG A 48 10.87 17.56 -20.69
N ARG A 49 10.56 17.99 -19.47
CA ARG A 49 11.04 19.28 -18.93
C ARG A 49 12.56 19.40 -18.88
N PHE A 50 13.28 18.29 -18.68
CA PHE A 50 14.73 18.27 -18.54
C PHE A 50 15.44 17.58 -19.69
N GLU A 51 14.72 17.19 -20.74
CA GLU A 51 15.27 16.54 -21.92
C GLU A 51 16.44 17.35 -22.52
N GLY A 52 17.54 16.66 -22.85
CA GLY A 52 18.76 17.28 -23.34
C GLY A 52 19.65 17.96 -22.29
N SER A 53 19.26 17.99 -21.01
CA SER A 53 20.10 18.51 -19.92
C SER A 53 21.25 17.55 -19.58
N GLU A 54 22.48 18.08 -19.45
CA GLU A 54 23.65 17.30 -18.99
C GLU A 54 23.46 16.73 -17.57
N CYS A 55 22.80 17.47 -16.67
CA CYS A 55 22.45 17.00 -15.31
C CYS A 55 20.99 16.53 -15.22
N PHE A 56 20.53 15.72 -16.17
CA PHE A 56 19.14 15.26 -16.23
C PHE A 56 18.71 14.55 -14.94
N ASP A 57 19.45 13.52 -14.52
CA ASP A 57 19.06 12.66 -13.40
C ASP A 57 19.12 13.43 -12.07
N GLU A 58 20.09 14.32 -11.90
CA GLU A 58 20.20 15.18 -10.72
C GLU A 58 19.01 16.14 -10.61
N LYS A 59 18.57 16.74 -11.73
CA LYS A 59 17.42 17.65 -11.75
C LYS A 59 16.10 16.91 -11.47
N VAL A 60 15.93 15.71 -12.01
CA VAL A 60 14.77 14.86 -11.71
C VAL A 60 14.79 14.46 -10.24
N ALA A 61 15.92 13.97 -9.74
CA ALA A 61 16.07 13.58 -8.33
C ALA A 61 15.80 14.76 -7.39
N ASP A 62 16.31 15.95 -7.70
CA ASP A 62 16.06 17.17 -6.91
C ASP A 62 14.57 17.51 -6.84
N VAL A 63 13.83 17.45 -7.96
CA VAL A 63 12.38 17.65 -7.94
C VAL A 63 11.68 16.62 -7.05
N LEU A 64 12.00 15.33 -7.22
CA LEU A 64 11.39 14.26 -6.43
C LEU A 64 11.72 14.42 -4.94
N CYS A 65 12.96 14.69 -4.56
CA CYS A 65 13.39 14.90 -3.18
C CYS A 65 12.69 16.12 -2.55
N ARG A 66 12.70 17.27 -3.22
CA ARG A 66 12.03 18.50 -2.73
C ARG A 66 10.54 18.31 -2.56
N ASN A 67 9.90 17.59 -3.48
CA ASN A 67 8.49 17.29 -3.35
C ASN A 67 8.26 16.32 -2.19
N THR A 68 9.04 15.25 -2.07
CA THR A 68 8.94 14.25 -1.00
C THR A 68 9.07 14.84 0.40
N ALA A 69 9.90 15.88 0.56
CA ALA A 69 10.07 16.59 1.84
C ALA A 69 8.86 17.44 2.29
N ARG A 70 7.86 17.66 1.42
CA ARG A 70 6.65 18.42 1.79
C ARG A 70 5.73 17.55 2.66
N PRO A 71 4.91 18.10 3.56
CA PRO A 71 3.89 17.29 4.21
C PRO A 71 2.85 16.78 3.19
N VAL A 72 2.29 15.61 3.45
CA VAL A 72 1.12 15.06 2.75
C VAL A 72 -0.06 15.19 3.72
N GLN A 73 -1.23 15.57 3.20
CA GLN A 73 -2.49 15.55 3.93
C GLN A 73 -3.22 14.25 3.60
N ASP A 74 -3.57 13.48 4.62
CA ASP A 74 -4.25 12.21 4.43
C ASP A 74 -5.74 12.30 4.86
N THR A 75 -6.30 13.51 4.96
CA THR A 75 -7.70 13.74 5.41
C THR A 75 -8.64 14.09 4.25
N PHE A 76 -8.28 13.71 3.01
CA PHE A 76 -9.11 13.99 1.84
C PHE A 76 -10.29 13.02 1.73
N ASP A 77 -11.45 13.57 1.33
CA ASP A 77 -12.65 12.77 1.09
C ASP A 77 -12.55 11.96 -0.21
N ASN A 78 -12.01 12.58 -1.26
CA ASN A 78 -12.01 12.04 -2.61
C ASN A 78 -10.61 11.63 -3.07
N PHE A 79 -10.59 10.70 -4.02
CA PHE A 79 -9.38 10.16 -4.61
C PHE A 79 -8.57 11.20 -5.40
N ASP A 80 -9.24 12.13 -6.08
CA ASP A 80 -8.61 13.11 -6.97
C ASP A 80 -7.69 14.06 -6.22
N ASP A 81 -8.16 14.61 -5.11
CA ASP A 81 -7.37 15.48 -4.24
C ASP A 81 -6.22 14.72 -3.58
N TRP A 82 -6.48 13.49 -3.14
CA TRP A 82 -5.43 12.64 -2.56
C TRP A 82 -4.31 12.35 -3.56
N ILE A 83 -4.62 11.89 -4.78
CA ILE A 83 -3.62 11.51 -5.78
C ILE A 83 -2.88 12.70 -6.39
N ALA A 84 -3.50 13.89 -6.38
CA ALA A 84 -2.87 15.14 -6.84
C ALA A 84 -1.62 15.52 -6.02
N GLN A 85 -1.51 15.02 -4.79
CA GLN A 85 -0.31 15.18 -3.95
C GLN A 85 0.89 14.38 -4.44
N PHE A 86 0.68 13.36 -5.29
CA PHE A 86 1.70 12.44 -5.80
C PHE A 86 1.88 12.54 -7.32
N CYS A 87 1.21 13.50 -7.97
CA CYS A 87 1.18 13.65 -9.41
C CYS A 87 1.47 15.10 -9.83
N GLY A 88 1.61 15.31 -11.14
CA GLY A 88 1.88 16.58 -11.79
C GLY A 88 3.13 17.25 -11.20
N PRO A 89 3.04 18.54 -10.86
CA PRO A 89 4.13 19.27 -10.19
C PRO A 89 4.53 18.69 -8.83
N ASN A 90 3.68 17.86 -8.21
CA ASN A 90 3.90 17.26 -6.89
C ASN A 90 4.39 15.80 -6.99
N ILE A 91 4.84 15.29 -8.14
CA ILE A 91 5.39 13.93 -8.22
C ILE A 91 6.55 13.71 -7.23
N ARG A 92 6.60 12.55 -6.58
CA ARG A 92 7.47 12.26 -5.42
C ARG A 92 8.10 10.88 -5.53
N TRP A 93 8.96 10.51 -4.59
CA TRP A 93 9.58 9.18 -4.54
C TRP A 93 8.58 8.06 -4.29
N GLU A 94 7.52 8.31 -3.52
CA GLU A 94 6.43 7.36 -3.32
C GLU A 94 5.73 7.02 -4.65
N SER A 95 5.58 8.01 -5.53
CA SER A 95 5.03 7.80 -6.87
C SER A 95 5.89 6.82 -7.69
N ILE A 96 7.22 6.95 -7.59
CA ILE A 96 8.16 6.06 -8.27
C ILE A 96 8.12 4.64 -7.68
N GLY A 97 8.00 4.52 -6.34
CA GLY A 97 7.80 3.24 -5.69
C GLY A 97 6.52 2.54 -6.18
N LEU A 98 5.44 3.29 -6.38
CA LEU A 98 4.19 2.72 -6.86
C LEU A 98 4.33 2.14 -8.28
N LEU A 99 5.18 2.73 -9.15
CA LEU A 99 5.47 2.16 -10.47
C LEU A 99 6.18 0.79 -10.35
N TRP A 100 7.17 0.66 -9.46
CA TRP A 100 7.85 -0.62 -9.22
C TRP A 100 6.91 -1.68 -8.63
N ALA A 101 6.03 -1.29 -7.72
CA ALA A 101 5.01 -2.22 -7.22
C ALA A 101 3.99 -2.59 -8.31
N HIS A 102 3.64 -1.63 -9.17
CA HIS A 102 2.68 -1.85 -10.26
C HIS A 102 3.20 -2.82 -11.31
N VAL A 103 4.46 -2.74 -11.75
CA VAL A 103 4.99 -3.66 -12.79
C VAL A 103 4.96 -5.13 -12.34
N GLU A 104 5.06 -5.37 -11.03
CA GLU A 104 4.90 -6.69 -10.39
C GLU A 104 3.45 -7.11 -10.17
N GLY A 105 2.47 -6.22 -10.40
CA GLY A 105 1.06 -6.49 -10.13
C GLY A 105 0.72 -6.52 -8.64
N LEU A 106 1.49 -5.82 -7.81
CA LEU A 106 1.30 -5.78 -6.36
C LEU A 106 0.33 -4.65 -6.01
N SER A 107 -0.99 -4.87 -6.10
CA SER A 107 -2.01 -3.94 -5.59
C SER A 107 -2.81 -4.60 -4.46
N ASP A 108 -3.54 -5.64 -4.79
CA ASP A 108 -4.36 -6.45 -3.88
C ASP A 108 -4.33 -7.92 -4.34
N ALA A 109 -4.98 -8.80 -3.58
CA ALA A 109 -4.96 -10.24 -3.86
C ALA A 109 -5.60 -10.64 -5.21
N LEU A 110 -6.45 -9.80 -5.81
CA LEU A 110 -7.20 -10.11 -7.04
C LEU A 110 -6.67 -9.37 -8.28
N SER A 111 -5.97 -8.26 -8.07
CA SER A 111 -5.42 -7.38 -9.11
C SER A 111 -4.29 -7.97 -9.95
N THR A 112 -3.67 -9.07 -9.54
CA THR A 112 -2.57 -9.69 -10.31
C THR A 112 -3.02 -10.10 -11.73
N LEU A 113 -4.33 -10.33 -11.91
CA LEU A 113 -4.98 -10.70 -13.17
C LEU A 113 -5.32 -9.50 -14.05
N LYS A 114 -5.24 -8.26 -13.54
CA LYS A 114 -5.62 -7.05 -14.27
C LYS A 114 -4.51 -6.61 -15.24
N TYR A 115 -4.92 -5.96 -16.33
CA TYR A 115 -4.00 -5.36 -17.30
C TYR A 115 -3.15 -4.27 -16.66
N ARG A 116 -1.84 -4.27 -16.96
CA ARG A 116 -0.90 -3.26 -16.45
C ARG A 116 -0.38 -2.36 -17.57
N GLN A 117 -0.51 -1.05 -17.37
CA GLN A 117 0.11 -0.01 -18.22
C GLN A 117 1.64 -0.07 -18.23
N LEU A 118 2.24 -0.58 -17.16
CA LEU A 118 3.68 -0.75 -17.05
C LEU A 118 4.00 -2.23 -17.21
N LYS A 119 4.84 -2.55 -18.20
CA LYS A 119 5.29 -3.92 -18.44
C LYS A 119 6.81 -4.00 -18.40
N TRP A 120 7.30 -5.21 -18.18
CA TRP A 120 8.70 -5.53 -18.29
C TRP A 120 9.20 -5.33 -19.72
N VAL A 121 10.41 -4.77 -19.84
CA VAL A 121 11.19 -4.90 -21.08
C VAL A 121 11.48 -6.38 -21.30
N GLU A 122 11.34 -6.84 -22.55
CA GLU A 122 11.61 -8.22 -22.93
C GLU A 122 13.02 -8.64 -22.49
N GLY A 123 13.13 -9.81 -21.85
CA GLY A 123 14.40 -10.34 -21.33
C GLY A 123 14.95 -9.66 -20.06
N LYS A 124 14.33 -8.58 -19.57
CA LYS A 124 14.78 -7.85 -18.36
C LYS A 124 13.87 -8.03 -17.14
N ARG A 125 12.94 -8.99 -17.16
CA ARG A 125 12.07 -9.26 -16.00
C ARG A 125 12.90 -9.79 -14.83
N SER A 126 12.88 -9.07 -13.71
CA SER A 126 13.55 -9.50 -12.48
C SER A 126 12.86 -8.96 -11.23
N SER A 127 12.22 -9.86 -10.48
CA SER A 127 11.55 -9.50 -9.23
C SER A 127 12.51 -9.17 -8.09
N VAL A 128 13.76 -9.65 -8.17
CA VAL A 128 14.86 -9.19 -7.30
C VAL A 128 15.14 -7.71 -7.54
N VAL A 129 15.25 -7.30 -8.81
CA VAL A 129 15.48 -5.89 -9.17
C VAL A 129 14.31 -5.02 -8.72
N SER A 130 13.05 -5.45 -8.94
CA SER A 130 11.88 -4.74 -8.39
C SER A 130 11.93 -4.58 -6.88
N HIS A 131 12.30 -5.65 -6.17
CA HIS A 131 12.38 -5.63 -4.72
C HIS A 131 13.41 -4.61 -4.23
N GLU A 132 14.62 -4.62 -4.80
CA GLU A 132 15.67 -3.64 -4.48
C GLU A 132 15.25 -2.20 -4.80
N HIS A 133 14.63 -1.97 -5.95
CA HIS A 133 14.26 -0.62 -6.36
C HIS A 133 13.08 -0.08 -5.56
N LEU A 134 12.10 -0.93 -5.22
CA LEU A 134 11.03 -0.59 -4.30
C LEU A 134 11.61 -0.28 -2.91
N HIS A 135 12.54 -1.10 -2.39
CA HIS A 135 13.26 -0.81 -1.16
C HIS A 135 13.96 0.55 -1.20
N TYR A 136 14.70 0.85 -2.28
CA TYR A 136 15.38 2.12 -2.43
C TYR A 136 14.41 3.30 -2.43
N THR A 137 13.26 3.21 -3.11
CA THR A 137 12.27 4.29 -3.07
C THR A 137 11.68 4.50 -1.68
N ILE A 138 11.48 3.44 -0.90
CA ILE A 138 11.02 3.53 0.49
C ILE A 138 12.08 4.23 1.36
N GLU A 139 13.34 3.79 1.31
CA GLU A 139 14.42 4.38 2.12
C GLU A 139 14.68 5.84 1.73
N ILE A 140 14.70 6.17 0.43
CA ILE A 140 14.80 7.55 -0.02
C ILE A 140 13.64 8.37 0.56
N SER A 141 12.40 7.88 0.47
CA SER A 141 11.24 8.63 0.99
C SER A 141 11.35 8.88 2.49
N ARG A 142 11.77 7.87 3.26
CA ARG A 142 11.95 7.95 4.72
C ARG A 142 13.05 8.93 5.16
N HIS A 143 13.97 9.30 4.26
CA HIS A 143 14.93 10.38 4.54
C HIS A 143 14.29 11.77 4.53
N PHE A 144 13.15 11.96 3.87
CA PHE A 144 12.51 13.26 3.67
C PHE A 144 11.14 13.39 4.36
N THR A 145 10.46 12.29 4.64
CA THR A 145 9.16 12.27 5.33
C THR A 145 9.12 11.21 6.43
N ALA A 146 8.35 11.48 7.49
CA ALA A 146 8.15 10.55 8.59
C ALA A 146 7.21 9.38 8.21
N GLY A 147 6.31 9.60 7.26
CA GLY A 147 5.31 8.62 6.84
C GLY A 147 4.10 9.28 6.18
N ASN A 148 3.41 8.52 5.34
CA ASN A 148 2.07 8.81 4.81
C ASN A 148 1.43 7.48 4.36
N ASP A 149 0.14 7.51 4.05
CA ASP A 149 -0.62 6.30 3.70
C ASP A 149 -0.04 5.58 2.46
N LEU A 150 0.46 6.31 1.46
CA LEU A 150 1.07 5.70 0.27
C LEU A 150 2.41 5.03 0.61
N LEU A 151 3.26 5.67 1.42
CA LEU A 151 4.53 5.08 1.85
C LEU A 151 4.33 3.80 2.67
N LEU A 152 3.30 3.78 3.52
CA LEU A 152 2.92 2.56 4.25
C LEU A 152 2.45 1.46 3.28
N ASP A 153 1.64 1.80 2.29
CA ASP A 153 1.20 0.85 1.27
C ASP A 153 2.38 0.31 0.44
N LEU A 154 3.39 1.14 0.14
CA LEU A 154 4.63 0.68 -0.49
C LEU A 154 5.40 -0.29 0.39
N CYS A 155 5.49 -0.05 1.70
CA CYS A 155 6.10 -0.99 2.63
C CYS A 155 5.39 -2.34 2.58
N ARG A 156 4.04 -2.33 2.61
CA ARG A 156 3.22 -3.55 2.50
C ARG A 156 3.46 -4.30 1.18
N ARG A 157 3.53 -3.58 0.07
CA ARG A 157 3.82 -4.16 -1.26
C ARG A 157 5.24 -4.71 -1.33
N HIS A 158 6.21 -4.04 -0.72
CA HIS A 158 7.59 -4.52 -0.59
C HIS A 158 7.68 -5.82 0.22
N ALA A 159 6.99 -5.90 1.37
CA ALA A 159 6.90 -7.14 2.13
C ALA A 159 6.23 -8.26 1.33
N THR A 160 5.14 -7.96 0.60
CA THR A 160 4.51 -8.94 -0.30
C THR A 160 5.48 -9.41 -1.40
N LEU A 161 6.29 -8.52 -1.97
CA LEU A 161 7.28 -8.93 -2.96
C LEU A 161 8.38 -9.80 -2.35
N ALA A 162 8.76 -9.52 -1.10
CA ALA A 162 9.76 -10.31 -0.38
C ALA A 162 9.31 -11.76 -0.18
N THR A 163 8.00 -12.01 0.08
CA THR A 163 7.49 -13.39 0.12
C THR A 163 7.61 -14.09 -1.22
N LEU A 164 7.27 -13.39 -2.32
CA LEU A 164 7.31 -13.95 -3.66
C LEU A 164 8.73 -14.26 -4.14
N VAL A 165 9.71 -13.44 -3.74
CA VAL A 165 11.12 -13.56 -4.20
C VAL A 165 11.94 -14.48 -3.29
N TYR A 166 11.81 -14.33 -1.97
CA TYR A 166 12.68 -14.99 -1.00
C TYR A 166 11.96 -16.04 -0.13
N GLY A 167 10.63 -16.11 -0.21
CA GLY A 167 9.79 -17.00 0.58
C GLY A 167 9.38 -16.42 1.94
N ASP A 168 8.27 -16.94 2.47
CA ASP A 168 7.63 -16.48 3.72
C ASP A 168 8.54 -16.63 4.94
N ALA A 169 9.35 -17.70 5.00
CA ALA A 169 10.23 -17.93 6.15
C ALA A 169 11.49 -17.03 6.16
N SER A 170 11.73 -16.25 5.10
CA SER A 170 12.98 -15.50 4.91
C SER A 170 13.11 -14.33 5.89
N PRO A 171 14.34 -14.00 6.32
CA PRO A 171 14.59 -12.79 7.12
C PRO A 171 14.33 -11.51 6.31
N VAL A 172 14.41 -11.56 4.98
CA VAL A 172 14.12 -10.42 4.10
C VAL A 172 12.65 -10.01 4.24
N TYR A 173 11.74 -10.98 4.16
CA TYR A 173 10.33 -10.75 4.41
C TYR A 173 10.09 -10.22 5.83
N TRP A 174 10.66 -10.89 6.83
CA TRP A 174 10.44 -10.52 8.24
C TRP A 174 10.83 -9.06 8.51
N ASN A 175 12.00 -8.62 8.03
CA ASN A 175 12.45 -7.24 8.16
C ASN A 175 11.55 -6.24 7.42
N ALA A 176 11.12 -6.60 6.20
CA ALA A 176 10.19 -5.77 5.43
C ALA A 176 8.84 -5.63 6.15
N HIS A 177 8.30 -6.73 6.68
CA HIS A 177 7.04 -6.74 7.40
C HIS A 177 7.13 -5.98 8.73
N SER A 178 8.23 -6.10 9.48
CA SER A 178 8.41 -5.33 10.72
C SER A 178 8.46 -3.82 10.47
N LEU A 179 9.03 -3.39 9.34
CA LEU A 179 8.97 -1.98 8.93
C LEU A 179 7.53 -1.54 8.63
N CYS A 180 6.74 -2.38 7.95
CA CYS A 180 5.31 -2.11 7.70
C CYS A 180 4.54 -1.92 9.01
N VAL A 181 4.69 -2.86 9.95
CA VAL A 181 4.02 -2.82 11.25
C VAL A 181 4.44 -1.58 12.03
N SER A 182 5.73 -1.29 12.10
CA SER A 182 6.25 -0.11 12.80
C SER A 182 5.68 1.19 12.23
N MET A 183 5.58 1.30 10.90
CA MET A 183 5.03 2.48 10.24
C MET A 183 3.52 2.60 10.43
N LEU A 184 2.78 1.49 10.38
CA LEU A 184 1.35 1.42 10.69
C LEU A 184 1.07 1.92 12.11
N LEU A 185 1.89 1.48 13.08
CA LEU A 185 1.79 1.93 14.47
C LEU A 185 2.10 3.42 14.61
N PHE A 186 3.19 3.87 13.97
CA PHE A 186 3.60 5.29 13.96
C PHE A 186 2.51 6.21 13.39
N LEU A 187 1.86 5.80 12.31
CA LEU A 187 0.75 6.56 11.69
C LEU A 187 -0.56 6.46 12.48
N GLY A 188 -0.61 5.72 13.59
CA GLY A 188 -1.81 5.58 14.42
C GLY A 188 -2.91 4.71 13.81
N LEU A 189 -2.65 4.01 12.70
CA LEU A 189 -3.67 3.21 12.00
C LEU A 189 -4.07 1.93 12.72
N HIS A 190 -3.46 1.62 13.88
CA HIS A 190 -3.90 0.53 14.75
C HIS A 190 -5.10 0.93 15.61
N ALA A 191 -5.22 2.22 15.96
CA ALA A 191 -6.25 2.75 16.83
C ALA A 191 -6.78 4.10 16.32
N PRO A 192 -7.47 4.10 15.16
CA PRO A 192 -7.99 5.31 14.56
C PRO A 192 -9.08 5.92 15.44
N VAL A 193 -9.16 7.25 15.48
CA VAL A 193 -10.13 7.99 16.32
C VAL A 193 -11.57 7.58 15.97
N GLU A 194 -11.82 7.34 14.69
CA GLU A 194 -13.09 6.92 14.11
C GLU A 194 -13.58 5.59 14.68
N ALA A 195 -12.69 4.70 15.14
CA ALA A 195 -13.08 3.43 15.76
C ALA A 195 -13.74 3.62 17.14
N SER A 196 -13.54 4.77 17.78
CA SER A 196 -14.19 5.13 19.05
C SER A 196 -15.51 5.89 18.88
N MET A 197 -15.89 6.22 17.64
CA MET A 197 -17.12 6.95 17.34
C MET A 197 -18.33 6.00 17.28
N PRO A 198 -19.50 6.40 17.81
CA PRO A 198 -20.72 5.60 17.71
C PRO A 198 -21.08 5.30 16.24
N GLN A 199 -21.49 4.07 15.95
CA GLN A 199 -21.86 3.60 14.61
C GLN A 199 -22.95 4.45 13.94
N GLU A 200 -23.81 5.09 14.72
CA GLU A 200 -24.87 6.01 14.26
C GLU A 200 -24.34 7.33 13.67
N LYS A 201 -23.04 7.63 13.85
CA LYS A 201 -22.33 8.78 13.27
C LYS A 201 -21.36 8.38 12.15
N LEU A 202 -21.54 7.21 11.53
CA LEU A 202 -20.70 6.85 10.38
C LEU A 202 -21.00 7.82 9.23
N GLU A 203 -20.14 8.83 9.09
CA GLU A 203 -20.14 9.71 7.93
C GLU A 203 -19.97 8.85 6.66
N THR A 204 -20.49 9.35 5.54
CA THR A 204 -20.29 8.73 4.23
C THR A 204 -18.83 8.32 4.07
N PRO A 205 -18.55 7.05 3.68
CA PRO A 205 -17.17 6.59 3.57
C PRO A 205 -16.37 7.45 2.58
N SER A 206 -15.09 7.60 2.87
CA SER A 206 -14.14 8.33 2.03
C SER A 206 -13.04 7.42 1.51
N PHE A 207 -12.38 7.85 0.44
CA PHE A 207 -11.26 7.11 -0.14
C PHE A 207 -10.16 6.83 0.90
N CYS A 208 -9.73 7.87 1.64
CA CYS A 208 -8.61 7.74 2.58
C CYS A 208 -8.95 6.81 3.74
N VAL A 209 -10.17 6.87 4.30
CA VAL A 209 -10.60 6.00 5.41
C VAL A 209 -10.62 4.55 4.96
N GLU A 210 -11.24 4.25 3.82
CA GLU A 210 -11.34 2.88 3.33
C GLU A 210 -9.98 2.32 2.89
N ASN A 211 -9.12 3.14 2.27
CA ASN A 211 -7.76 2.74 1.93
C ASN A 211 -6.92 2.40 3.19
N ARG A 212 -7.03 3.18 4.27
CA ARG A 212 -6.34 2.86 5.54
C ARG A 212 -6.85 1.58 6.17
N ARG A 213 -8.17 1.38 6.20
CA ARG A 213 -8.78 0.13 6.69
C ARG A 213 -8.27 -1.07 5.89
N PHE A 214 -8.20 -0.94 4.57
CA PHE A 214 -7.63 -1.95 3.68
C PHE A 214 -6.17 -2.27 4.04
N ILE A 215 -5.31 -1.24 4.14
CA ILE A 215 -3.88 -1.41 4.46
C ILE A 215 -3.70 -2.07 5.83
N TYR A 216 -4.40 -1.58 6.86
CA TYR A 216 -4.37 -2.16 8.21
C TYR A 216 -4.77 -3.64 8.19
N CYS A 217 -5.91 -3.96 7.58
CA CYS A 217 -6.43 -5.32 7.52
C CYS A 217 -5.48 -6.29 6.83
N PHE A 218 -4.81 -5.82 5.77
CA PHE A 218 -3.82 -6.61 5.05
C PHE A 218 -2.58 -6.88 5.89
N ILE A 219 -2.06 -5.86 6.57
CA ILE A 219 -0.89 -6.01 7.45
C ILE A 219 -1.22 -6.93 8.63
N PHE A 220 -2.37 -6.74 9.28
CA PHE A 220 -2.81 -7.58 10.40
C PHE A 220 -3.02 -9.04 9.98
N ASN A 221 -3.73 -9.31 8.88
CA ASN A 221 -3.91 -10.68 8.40
C ASN A 221 -2.58 -11.36 8.06
N ASN A 222 -1.63 -10.62 7.49
CA ASN A 222 -0.32 -11.18 7.16
C ASN A 222 0.50 -11.48 8.42
N ASP A 223 0.49 -10.60 9.44
CA ASP A 223 1.10 -10.87 10.74
C ASP A 223 0.62 -12.22 11.31
N LYS A 224 -0.71 -12.42 11.36
CA LYS A 224 -1.28 -13.68 11.88
C LYS A 224 -0.95 -14.89 11.02
N SER A 225 -1.02 -14.74 9.70
CA SER A 225 -0.66 -15.82 8.78
C SER A 225 0.79 -16.27 9.01
N MET A 226 1.69 -15.32 9.24
CA MET A 226 3.12 -15.59 9.45
C MET A 226 3.43 -16.20 10.80
N VAL A 227 2.73 -15.79 11.84
CA VAL A 227 2.81 -16.41 13.17
C VAL A 227 2.36 -17.86 13.10
N THR A 228 1.21 -18.15 12.46
CA THR A 228 0.73 -19.53 12.31
C THR A 228 1.67 -20.41 11.47
N PHE A 229 2.37 -19.82 10.49
CA PHE A 229 3.30 -20.56 9.63
C PHE A 229 4.65 -20.82 10.30
N THR A 230 5.18 -19.85 11.06
CA THR A 230 6.57 -19.89 11.56
C THR A 230 6.70 -20.15 13.06
N GLY A 231 5.61 -20.00 13.82
CA GLY A 231 5.62 -20.06 15.29
C GLY A 231 6.29 -18.86 15.96
N ARG A 232 6.73 -17.84 15.22
CA ARG A 232 7.30 -16.61 15.79
C ARG A 232 6.20 -15.78 16.44
N PRO A 233 6.49 -15.02 17.53
CA PRO A 233 5.50 -14.17 18.17
C PRO A 233 4.88 -13.14 17.21
N PRO A 234 3.59 -12.79 17.39
CA PRO A 234 2.94 -11.76 16.60
C PRO A 234 3.53 -10.37 16.85
N LEU A 235 3.59 -9.53 15.82
CA LEU A 235 4.00 -8.12 15.93
C LEU A 235 2.82 -7.19 16.23
N LEU A 236 1.60 -7.61 15.90
CA LEU A 236 0.37 -6.90 16.24
C LEU A 236 -0.45 -7.72 17.25
N SER A 237 -1.35 -7.11 18.00
CA SER A 237 -2.31 -7.85 18.82
C SER A 237 -3.62 -7.11 18.82
N HIS A 238 -4.73 -7.84 18.67
CA HIS A 238 -6.08 -7.30 18.75
C HIS A 238 -6.31 -6.53 20.06
N ARG A 239 -5.61 -6.88 21.15
CA ARG A 239 -5.68 -6.18 22.43
C ARG A 239 -5.28 -4.72 22.37
N TYR A 240 -4.46 -4.34 21.40
CA TYR A 240 -3.96 -2.98 21.20
C TYR A 240 -4.39 -2.37 19.88
N CYS A 241 -5.28 -3.03 19.13
CA CYS A 241 -5.72 -2.55 17.83
C CYS A 241 -7.26 -2.51 17.76
N SER A 242 -7.80 -1.35 17.41
CA SER A 242 -9.25 -1.11 17.29
C SER A 242 -9.70 -0.78 15.87
N SER A 243 -8.79 -0.80 14.89
CA SER A 243 -9.14 -0.55 13.49
C SER A 243 -10.19 -1.50 12.93
N LEU A 244 -11.10 -0.93 12.14
CA LEU A 244 -12.23 -1.64 11.55
C LEU A 244 -11.88 -2.21 10.17
N ALA A 245 -12.62 -3.25 9.78
CA ALA A 245 -12.51 -3.83 8.45
C ALA A 245 -13.07 -2.88 7.37
N PRO A 246 -12.46 -2.79 6.17
CA PRO A 246 -12.96 -1.95 5.08
C PRO A 246 -14.34 -2.43 4.64
N LEU A 247 -15.20 -1.50 4.26
CA LEU A 247 -16.48 -1.78 3.62
C LEU A 247 -16.26 -2.54 2.31
N ASP A 248 -17.24 -3.35 1.95
CA ASP A 248 -17.15 -4.20 0.77
C ASP A 248 -17.49 -3.44 -0.53
N LEU A 249 -16.69 -2.41 -0.80
CA LEU A 249 -16.80 -1.53 -1.95
C LEU A 249 -15.96 -2.05 -3.12
N SER A 250 -16.40 -1.80 -4.35
CA SER A 250 -15.65 -2.13 -5.56
C SER A 250 -14.39 -1.27 -5.70
N ASP A 251 -13.32 -1.80 -6.31
CA ASP A 251 -12.10 -1.00 -6.55
C ASP A 251 -12.36 0.17 -7.50
N SER A 252 -13.38 0.05 -8.35
CA SER A 252 -13.77 1.05 -9.33
C SER A 252 -14.51 2.22 -8.71
N CYS A 253 -15.33 2.03 -7.67
CA CYS A 253 -16.03 3.16 -7.06
C CYS A 253 -15.07 4.09 -6.30
N MET A 254 -13.95 3.55 -5.82
CA MET A 254 -12.95 4.28 -5.02
C MET A 254 -12.38 5.55 -5.69
N VAL A 255 -12.56 5.74 -7.00
CA VAL A 255 -12.12 6.96 -7.70
C VAL A 255 -13.16 8.09 -7.71
N SER A 256 -14.41 7.85 -7.28
CA SER A 256 -15.50 8.84 -7.26
C SER A 256 -16.22 8.83 -5.91
N LYS A 257 -16.40 10.02 -5.32
CA LYS A 257 -17.13 10.18 -4.05
C LYS A 257 -18.59 9.78 -4.20
N GLU A 258 -19.17 10.07 -5.35
CA GLU A 258 -20.56 9.74 -5.69
C GLU A 258 -20.73 8.23 -5.80
N ALA A 259 -19.82 7.54 -6.50
CA ALA A 259 -19.86 6.08 -6.64
C ALA A 259 -19.66 5.37 -5.29
N ILE A 260 -18.76 5.87 -4.43
CA ILE A 260 -18.59 5.36 -3.05
C ILE A 260 -19.91 5.50 -2.28
N ALA A 261 -20.56 6.66 -2.35
CA ALA A 261 -21.83 6.89 -1.65
C ALA A 261 -22.95 5.99 -2.17
N GLU A 262 -23.06 5.78 -3.48
CA GLU A 262 -24.04 4.89 -4.10
C GLU A 262 -23.85 3.44 -3.66
N GLU A 263 -22.64 2.89 -3.78
CA GLU A 263 -22.35 1.52 -3.36
C GLU A 263 -22.51 1.33 -1.86
N PHE A 264 -22.14 2.33 -1.05
CA PHE A 264 -22.33 2.30 0.40
C PHE A 264 -23.80 2.10 0.78
N MET A 265 -24.73 2.78 0.10
CA MET A 265 -26.17 2.65 0.35
C MET A 265 -26.74 1.28 -0.07
N ALA A 266 -26.02 0.51 -0.89
CA ALA A 266 -26.40 -0.83 -1.33
C ALA A 266 -25.82 -1.96 -0.45
N LEU A 267 -24.94 -1.64 0.50
CA LEU A 267 -24.37 -2.61 1.42
C LEU A 267 -25.41 -3.08 2.45
N ASP A 268 -25.21 -4.29 2.97
CA ASP A 268 -25.98 -4.77 4.11
C ASP A 268 -25.61 -4.04 5.42
N GLU A 269 -26.36 -4.31 6.50
CA GLU A 269 -26.11 -3.71 7.82
C GLU A 269 -24.70 -4.01 8.39
N ARG A 270 -24.03 -5.03 7.84
CA ARG A 270 -22.68 -5.45 8.23
C ARG A 270 -21.62 -4.95 7.25
N GLY A 271 -21.98 -4.11 6.28
CA GLY A 271 -21.08 -3.51 5.30
C GLY A 271 -20.60 -4.46 4.20
N TRP A 272 -21.33 -5.54 3.91
CA TRP A 272 -21.05 -6.46 2.80
C TRP A 272 -21.83 -6.11 1.55
N ASN A 273 -21.25 -6.40 0.39
CA ASN A 273 -21.96 -6.27 -0.87
C ASN A 273 -23.06 -7.34 -0.96
N THR A 274 -24.20 -6.97 -1.55
CA THR A 274 -25.38 -7.84 -1.66
C THR A 274 -25.53 -8.47 -3.05
N ASN A 275 -24.67 -8.08 -4.00
CA ASN A 275 -24.69 -8.55 -5.39
C ASN A 275 -23.98 -9.90 -5.59
N GLY A 276 -23.24 -10.38 -4.58
CA GLY A 276 -22.51 -11.64 -4.64
C GLY A 276 -21.18 -11.58 -5.41
N GLU A 277 -20.72 -10.37 -5.70
CA GLU A 277 -19.43 -10.13 -6.37
C GLU A 277 -18.29 -10.21 -5.34
N ILE A 278 -17.09 -10.61 -5.79
CA ILE A 278 -15.91 -10.69 -4.91
C ILE A 278 -14.92 -9.62 -5.36
N HIS A 279 -14.89 -8.54 -4.58
CA HIS A 279 -13.98 -7.42 -4.73
C HIS A 279 -12.71 -7.63 -3.90
N ALA A 280 -11.68 -6.81 -4.12
CA ALA A 280 -10.49 -6.84 -3.28
C ALA A 280 -10.84 -6.57 -1.80
N ASN A 281 -11.79 -5.67 -1.57
CA ASN A 281 -12.34 -5.38 -0.25
C ASN A 281 -13.09 -6.56 0.36
N SER A 282 -13.93 -7.29 -0.39
CA SER A 282 -14.59 -8.51 0.12
C SER A 282 -13.58 -9.54 0.58
N TYR A 283 -12.55 -9.77 -0.26
CA TYR A 283 -11.50 -10.74 0.03
C TYR A 283 -10.72 -10.36 1.29
N ILE A 284 -10.24 -9.11 1.39
CA ILE A 284 -9.43 -8.70 2.54
C ILE A 284 -10.27 -8.61 3.81
N ARG A 285 -11.53 -8.18 3.73
CA ARG A 285 -12.46 -8.13 4.85
C ARG A 285 -12.66 -9.53 5.44
N ALA A 286 -12.93 -10.53 4.59
CA ALA A 286 -13.07 -11.92 5.04
C ALA A 286 -11.79 -12.47 5.68
N ARG A 287 -10.62 -12.20 5.06
CA ARG A 287 -9.31 -12.59 5.58
C ARG A 287 -9.02 -11.96 6.93
N PHE A 288 -9.33 -10.68 7.09
CA PHE A 288 -9.12 -9.94 8.33
C PHE A 288 -10.01 -10.47 9.45
N LEU A 289 -11.32 -10.61 9.23
CA LEU A 289 -12.25 -11.12 10.25
C LEU A 289 -11.84 -12.51 10.74
N LYS A 290 -11.40 -13.37 9.81
CA LYS A 290 -10.79 -14.67 10.15
C LYS A 290 -9.53 -14.46 10.99
N SER A 291 -8.59 -13.61 10.55
CA SER A 291 -7.33 -13.38 11.26
C SER A 291 -7.51 -12.79 12.66
N TYR A 292 -8.55 -11.98 12.86
CA TYR A 292 -8.87 -11.39 14.16
C TYR A 292 -9.29 -12.47 15.16
N LEU A 293 -10.14 -13.41 14.74
CA LEU A 293 -10.46 -14.61 15.54
C LEU A 293 -9.22 -15.49 15.77
N PHE A 294 -8.40 -15.69 14.74
CA PHE A 294 -7.17 -16.47 14.88
C PHE A 294 -6.14 -15.82 15.82
N ASP A 295 -6.17 -14.51 16.01
CA ASP A 295 -5.28 -13.85 16.96
C ASP A 295 -5.57 -14.27 18.41
N GLU A 296 -6.83 -14.45 18.79
CA GLU A 296 -7.19 -15.02 20.10
C GLU A 296 -6.65 -16.45 20.26
N VAL A 297 -6.73 -17.26 19.20
CA VAL A 297 -6.20 -18.63 19.20
C VAL A 297 -4.67 -18.62 19.32
N ILE A 298 -3.99 -17.73 18.58
CA ILE A 298 -2.53 -17.55 18.66
C ILE A 298 -2.12 -17.15 20.08
N GLU A 299 -2.86 -16.25 20.70
CA GLU A 299 -2.59 -15.81 22.07
C GLU A 299 -2.69 -16.96 23.06
N ILE A 300 -3.70 -17.81 22.96
CA ILE A 300 -3.83 -19.01 23.81
C ILE A 300 -2.73 -20.03 23.50
N ALA A 301 -2.37 -20.21 22.23
CA ALA A 301 -1.43 -21.25 21.80
C ALA A 301 0.04 -20.90 22.07
N LEU A 302 0.41 -19.62 21.97
CA LEU A 302 1.79 -19.13 22.11
C LEU A 302 2.00 -18.27 23.37
N GLY A 303 0.92 -17.90 24.06
CA GLY A 303 0.97 -17.10 25.27
C GLY A 303 1.76 -17.77 26.38
N ASN A 304 2.48 -16.95 27.15
CA ASN A 304 3.10 -17.40 28.39
C ASN A 304 2.16 -17.06 29.55
N ASP A 305 1.61 -18.07 30.20
CA ASP A 305 0.73 -17.93 31.37
C ASP A 305 1.48 -17.56 32.66
N ALA A 306 2.82 -17.43 32.61
CA ALA A 306 3.60 -16.94 33.74
C ALA A 306 3.20 -15.50 34.08
N HIS A 307 2.49 -15.33 35.18
CA HIS A 307 2.18 -14.02 35.72
C HIS A 307 3.43 -13.36 36.29
N VAL A 308 3.65 -12.09 35.96
CA VAL A 308 4.67 -11.27 36.64
C VAL A 308 4.20 -11.05 38.07
N THR A 309 4.91 -11.65 39.03
CA THR A 309 4.69 -11.46 40.47
C THR A 309 5.66 -10.42 41.03
N LEU A 310 5.41 -9.96 42.26
CA LEU A 310 6.32 -9.04 42.95
C LEU A 310 7.71 -9.65 43.22
N ASP A 311 7.81 -10.98 43.26
CA ASP A 311 9.06 -11.72 43.50
C ASP A 311 10.14 -11.44 42.43
N TYR A 312 9.77 -10.92 41.26
CA TYR A 312 10.73 -10.50 40.22
C TYR A 312 11.59 -9.28 40.61
N LEU A 313 11.22 -8.58 41.68
CA LEU A 313 11.92 -7.38 42.15
C LEU A 313 12.93 -7.67 43.27
N GLU A 314 12.95 -8.89 43.80
CA GLU A 314 13.87 -9.36 44.86
C GLU A 314 15.18 -9.90 44.27
#